data_AF-A0A916Q4G8-F1
#
_entry.id   AF-A0A916Q4G8-F1
#
_cell.length_a   1.000
_cell.length_b   1.000
_cell.length_c   1.000
_cell.angle_alpha   90.00
_cell.angle_beta   90.00
_cell.angle_gamma   90.00
#
_symmetry.space_group_name_H-M   'P 1'
#
loop_
_entity.id
_entity.type
_entity.pdbx_description
1 polymer ?
#
loop_
_entity_poly.entity_id
_entity_poly.type
_entity_poly.pdbx_seq_one_letter_code
_entity_poly.pdbx_strand_id
1 'polypeptide(L)'
;MLVPPMTMMDFFQKSEGVWLIHRTVHHFDSVADESGESKIHVKVVAKEDDRVQKISASQDVDLDLVSCGASFIWQAHEEGGA
;
A
#
# COMPACT_ATOMS: atom_id res chain seq x y z
N MET A 1 -17.96 0.27 -14.13
CA MET A 1 -17.54 1.69 -14.13
C MET A 1 -17.57 2.18 -12.69
N LEU A 2 -16.46 2.70 -12.15
CA LEU A 2 -16.46 3.33 -10.82
C LEU A 2 -16.99 4.76 -10.98
N VAL A 3 -18.02 5.10 -10.21
CA VAL A 3 -18.63 6.44 -10.19
C VAL A 3 -18.25 7.07 -8.86
N PRO A 4 -17.40 8.11 -8.86
CA PRO A 4 -17.10 8.85 -7.64
C PRO A 4 -18.37 9.46 -7.01
N PRO A 5 -18.39 9.65 -5.68
CA PRO A 5 -17.30 9.35 -4.73
C PRO A 5 -17.24 7.87 -4.31
N MET A 6 -16.04 7.35 -4.05
CA MET A 6 -15.83 6.00 -3.48
C MET A 6 -15.33 6.09 -2.04
N THR A 7 -15.64 5.09 -1.22
CA THR A 7 -15.13 5.04 0.16
C THR A 7 -13.66 4.60 0.18
N MET A 8 -12.95 4.85 1.29
CA MET A 8 -11.59 4.35 1.47
C MET A 8 -11.52 2.81 1.45
N MET A 9 -12.58 2.14 1.94
CA MET A 9 -12.69 0.69 1.87
C MET A 9 -12.76 0.20 0.42
N ASP A 10 -13.60 0.84 -0.41
CA ASP A 10 -13.70 0.50 -1.83
C ASP A 10 -12.36 0.71 -2.55
N PHE A 11 -11.62 1.75 -2.17
CA PHE A 11 -10.30 2.03 -2.74
C PHE A 11 -9.29 0.94 -2.40
N PHE A 12 -9.21 0.53 -1.13
CA PHE A 12 -8.31 -0.56 -0.73
C PHE A 12 -8.69 -1.91 -1.34
N GLN A 13 -9.98 -2.23 -1.41
CA GLN A 13 -10.46 -3.44 -2.10
C GLN A 13 -10.07 -3.46 -3.57
N LYS A 14 -10.09 -2.32 -4.26
CA LYS A 14 -9.60 -2.21 -5.65
C LYS A 14 -8.07 -2.26 -5.75
N SER A 15 -7.37 -1.83 -4.72
CA SER A 15 -5.91 -1.85 -4.66
C SER A 15 -5.35 -3.24 -4.35
N GLU A 16 -6.17 -4.16 -3.83
CA GLU A 16 -5.73 -5.52 -3.50
C GLU A 16 -5.20 -6.28 -4.72
N GLY A 17 -4.06 -6.94 -4.56
CA GLY A 17 -3.41 -7.70 -5.61
C GLY A 17 -1.90 -7.47 -5.67
N VAL A 18 -1.29 -7.95 -6.75
CA VAL A 18 0.14 -7.79 -7.04
C VAL A 18 0.31 -6.80 -8.17
N TRP A 19 1.10 -5.76 -7.95
CA TRP A 19 1.32 -4.70 -8.91
C TRP A 19 2.79 -4.62 -9.29
N LEU A 20 3.07 -4.50 -10.58
CA LEU A 20 4.38 -4.05 -11.07
C LEU A 20 4.44 -2.53 -10.95
N ILE A 21 5.46 -2.04 -10.28
CA ILE A 21 5.69 -0.62 -10.02
C ILE A 21 6.90 -0.18 -10.82
N HIS A 22 6.71 0.87 -11.63
CA HIS A 22 7.79 1.65 -12.23
C HIS A 22 7.88 2.97 -11.46
N ARG A 23 9.01 3.20 -10.78
CA ARG A 23 9.24 4.40 -9.98
C ARG A 23 10.32 5.25 -10.64
N THR A 24 10.07 6.54 -10.78
CA THR A 24 11.07 7.55 -11.13
C THR A 24 11.11 8.60 -10.03
N VAL A 25 12.32 8.97 -9.58
CA VAL A 25 12.58 10.00 -8.59
C VAL A 25 13.40 11.10 -9.23
N HIS A 26 12.89 12.31 -9.14
CA HIS A 26 13.59 13.51 -9.59
C HIS A 26 14.26 14.19 -8.39
N HIS A 27 15.59 14.26 -8.43
CA HIS A 27 16.37 14.89 -7.37
C HIS A 27 16.51 16.40 -7.67
N PHE A 28 16.12 17.24 -6.71
CA PHE A 28 16.24 18.69 -6.81
C PHE A 28 17.58 19.23 -6.30
N ASP A 29 18.42 18.35 -5.77
CA ASP A 29 19.82 18.64 -5.41
C ASP A 29 20.76 18.22 -6.56
N SER A 30 22.05 18.10 -6.28
CA SER A 30 23.05 17.71 -7.28
C SER A 30 23.14 16.20 -7.53
N VAL A 31 22.30 15.39 -6.89
CA VAL A 31 22.26 13.93 -7.11
C VAL A 31 21.51 13.63 -8.40
N ALA A 32 21.89 12.56 -9.10
CA ALA A 32 21.22 12.14 -10.32
C ALA A 32 19.83 11.56 -10.03
N ASP A 33 18.92 11.70 -10.99
CA ASP A 33 17.61 11.05 -10.95
C ASP A 33 17.73 9.52 -10.87
N GLU A 34 16.78 8.89 -10.17
CA GLU A 34 16.74 7.44 -10.00
C GLU A 34 15.49 6.86 -10.65
N SER A 35 15.65 5.73 -11.35
CA SER A 35 14.51 4.91 -11.80
C SER A 35 14.69 3.47 -11.35
N GLY A 36 13.58 2.76 -11.13
CA GLY A 36 13.62 1.35 -10.76
C GLY A 36 12.26 0.66 -10.83
N GLU A 37 12.32 -0.65 -10.93
CA GLU A 37 11.14 -1.53 -10.93
C GLU A 37 11.04 -2.33 -9.64
N SER A 38 9.81 -2.56 -9.19
CA SER A 38 9.53 -3.42 -8.04
C SER A 38 8.17 -4.08 -8.18
N LYS A 39 7.90 -5.08 -7.35
CA LYS A 39 6.55 -5.62 -7.16
C LYS A 39 6.05 -5.21 -5.79
N ILE A 40 4.78 -4.84 -5.70
CA ILE A 40 4.09 -4.62 -4.43
C ILE A 40 2.93 -5.59 -4.31
N HIS A 41 2.86 -6.28 -3.17
CA HIS A 41 1.75 -7.13 -2.79
C HIS A 41 0.88 -6.34 -1.82
N VAL A 42 -0.34 -6.05 -2.23
CA VAL A 42 -1.33 -5.32 -1.45
C VAL A 42 -2.38 -6.30 -0.98
N LYS A 43 -2.65 -6.32 0.33
CA LYS A 43 -3.71 -7.12 0.93
C LYS A 43 -4.57 -6.27 1.85
N VAL A 44 -5.88 -6.32 1.68
CA VAL A 44 -6.81 -5.64 2.59
C VAL A 44 -6.86 -6.41 3.91
N VAL A 45 -6.89 -5.66 4.99
CA VAL A 45 -6.92 -6.19 6.35
C VAL A 45 -8.21 -5.72 7.00
N ALA A 46 -9.01 -6.67 7.49
CA ALA A 46 -10.26 -6.37 8.17
C ALA A 46 -10.01 -5.68 9.52
N LYS A 47 -11.00 -4.94 10.02
CA LYS A 47 -10.95 -4.27 11.34
C LYS A 47 -10.63 -5.26 12.47
N GLU A 48 -11.09 -6.50 12.32
CA GLU A 48 -10.96 -7.58 13.30
C GLU A 48 -9.55 -8.18 13.35
N ASP A 49 -8.68 -7.90 12.38
CA ASP A 49 -7.31 -8.40 12.40
C ASP A 49 -6.54 -7.80 13.58
N ASP A 50 -5.85 -8.64 14.34
CA ASP A 50 -5.05 -8.25 15.51
C ASP A 50 -4.06 -7.12 15.21
N ARG A 51 -3.53 -7.06 13.98
CA ARG A 51 -2.59 -5.99 13.58
C ARG A 51 -3.28 -4.63 13.55
N VAL A 52 -4.51 -4.57 13.06
CA VAL A 52 -5.31 -3.33 13.05
C VAL A 52 -5.61 -2.91 14.48
N GLN A 53 -6.09 -3.85 15.31
CA GLN A 53 -6.38 -3.58 16.72
C GLN A 53 -5.17 -3.03 17.49
N LYS A 54 -4.00 -3.66 17.30
CA LYS A 54 -2.74 -3.24 17.95
C LYS A 54 -2.29 -1.86 17.49
N ILE A 55 -2.37 -1.58 16.18
CA ILE A 55 -1.98 -0.27 15.64
C ILE A 55 -2.92 0.81 16.17
N SER A 56 -4.24 0.61 16.11
CA SER A 56 -5.23 1.57 16.62
C SER A 56 -5.01 1.88 18.10
N ALA A 57 -4.82 0.86 18.93
CA ALA A 57 -4.50 1.05 20.34
C ALA A 57 -3.17 1.81 20.55
N SER A 58 -2.14 1.54 19.75
CA SER A 58 -0.84 2.23 19.85
C SER A 58 -0.90 3.71 19.47
N GLN A 59 -1.87 4.10 18.66
CA GLN A 59 -2.07 5.46 18.17
C GLN A 59 -3.18 6.21 18.94
N ASP A 60 -3.73 5.62 20.01
CA ASP A 60 -4.87 6.17 20.77
C ASP A 60 -6.09 6.46 19.87
N VAL A 61 -6.36 5.56 18.92
CA VAL A 61 -7.50 5.66 18.00
C VAL A 61 -8.58 4.68 18.41
N ASP A 62 -9.81 5.19 18.57
CA ASP A 62 -11.00 4.37 18.80
C ASP A 62 -11.26 3.45 17.60
N LEU A 63 -11.38 2.15 17.87
CA LEU A 63 -11.64 1.13 16.85
C LEU A 63 -12.96 1.35 16.12
N ASP A 64 -13.94 2.02 16.73
CA ASP A 64 -15.21 2.31 16.08
C ASP A 64 -15.10 3.38 15.00
N LEU A 65 -14.00 4.13 14.97
CA LEU A 65 -13.66 5.06 13.89
C LEU A 65 -12.87 4.40 12.75
N VAL A 66 -12.41 3.16 12.92
CA VAL A 66 -11.57 2.45 11.95
C VAL A 66 -12.44 1.66 10.98
N SER A 67 -12.31 1.92 9.67
CA SER A 67 -13.04 1.18 8.64
C SER A 67 -12.33 -0.11 8.20
N CYS A 68 -11.02 -0.05 7.98
CA CYS A 68 -10.17 -1.18 7.55
C CYS A 68 -8.69 -0.81 7.63
N GLY A 69 -7.81 -1.77 7.33
CA GLY A 69 -6.39 -1.56 7.06
C GLY A 69 -5.94 -2.16 5.74
N ALA A 70 -4.69 -1.95 5.39
CA ALA A 70 -4.04 -2.60 4.26
C ALA A 70 -2.58 -2.96 4.61
N SER A 71 -2.13 -4.10 4.11
CA SER A 71 -0.77 -4.59 4.23
C SER A 71 -0.07 -4.42 2.89
N PHE A 72 1.14 -3.87 2.91
CA PHE A 72 1.95 -3.62 1.72
C PHE A 72 3.30 -4.30 1.88
N ILE A 73 3.67 -5.14 0.93
CA ILE A 73 4.95 -5.84 0.91
C ILE A 73 5.64 -5.56 -0.42
N TRP A 74 6.81 -4.93 -0.35
CA TRP A 74 7.63 -4.66 -1.52
C TRP A 74 8.62 -5.78 -1.75
N GLN A 75 8.81 -6.13 -3.01
CA GLN A 75 9.80 -7.07 -3.48
C GLN A 75 10.58 -6.42 -4.61
N ALA A 76 11.91 -6.58 -4.61
CA ALA A 76 12.73 -6.17 -5.75
C ALA A 76 12.23 -6.87 -7.01
N HIS A 77 12.27 -6.18 -8.14
CA HIS A 77 12.10 -6.85 -9.42
C HIS A 77 13.41 -7.61 -9.70
N GLU A 78 13.43 -8.92 -9.45
CA GLU A 78 14.47 -9.79 -9.99
C GLU A 78 14.15 -10.06 -11.46
N GLU A 79 14.87 -9.41 -12.38
CA GLU A 79 15.00 -9.95 -13.73
C GLU A 79 15.67 -11.32 -13.59
N GLY A 80 15.04 -12.36 -14.14
CA GLY A 80 15.48 -13.75 -13.95
C GLY A 80 16.98 -13.90 -14.16
N GLY A 81 17.63 -14.62 -13.24
CA GLY A 81 19.02 -15.02 -13.37
C GLY A 81 19.30 -15.68 -14.72
N ALA A 82 20.49 -15.38 -15.23
CA ALA A 82 21.05 -15.81 -16.51
C ALA A 82 20.86 -17.30 -16.86
#